data_AF-A0A068VMR2-F1
#
_entry.id   AF-A0A068VMR2-F1
#
_cell.length_a   1.000
_cell.length_b   1.000
_cell.length_c   1.000
_cell.angle_alpha   90.00
_cell.angle_beta   90.00
_cell.angle_gamma   90.00
#
_symmetry.space_group_name_H-M   'P 1'
#
loop_
_entity.id
_entity.type
_entity.pdbx_description
1 polymer ?
#
loop_
_entity_poly.entity_id
_entity_poly.type
_entity_poly.pdbx_seq_one_letter_code
_entity_poly.pdbx_strand_id
1 'polypeptide(L)'
;AQRVPSFLIQWATQNIIGPTNRPHMPMSIIIEGPTRTGKTCWTKSLNSQAHNYYAGHIDLAHHCDDAWYNVVDDVNPQFLKHWKKFLGAQRDWSSNCKYAKSNKIKGGIPTIVLCNASPNSSYHDYLSASDRQDLFNWTK
;
A
#
# COMPACT_ATOMS: atom_id res chain seq x y z
N ALA A 1 -12.55 -19.84 -15.42
CA ALA A 1 -13.31 -18.81 -14.70
C ALA A 1 -12.33 -17.87 -13.99
N GLN A 2 -12.38 -16.58 -14.32
CA GLN A 2 -11.48 -15.57 -13.77
C GLN A 2 -11.79 -15.38 -12.28
N ARG A 3 -10.91 -15.87 -11.38
CA ARG A 3 -11.12 -15.87 -9.91
C ARG A 3 -10.89 -14.51 -9.26
N VAL A 4 -10.52 -13.49 -10.04
CA VAL A 4 -10.23 -12.13 -9.58
C VAL A 4 -11.33 -11.21 -10.11
N PRO A 5 -11.98 -10.40 -9.24
CA PRO A 5 -12.95 -9.40 -9.67
C PRO A 5 -12.41 -8.44 -10.73
N SER A 6 -13.24 -8.09 -11.71
CA SER A 6 -12.85 -7.23 -12.84
C SER A 6 -12.34 -5.85 -12.40
N PHE A 7 -12.90 -5.26 -11.35
CA PHE A 7 -12.46 -3.96 -10.83
C PHE A 7 -11.01 -3.98 -10.33
N LEU A 8 -10.53 -5.10 -9.76
CA LEU A 8 -9.14 -5.24 -9.33
C LEU A 8 -8.19 -5.32 -10.52
N ILE A 9 -8.63 -5.99 -11.59
CA ILE A 9 -7.87 -6.10 -12.85
C ILE A 9 -7.77 -4.72 -13.51
N GLN A 10 -8.89 -4.00 -13.57
CA GLN A 10 -8.93 -2.63 -14.09
C GLN A 10 -8.02 -1.70 -13.28
N TRP A 11 -8.13 -1.74 -11.94
CA TRP A 11 -7.27 -0.95 -11.07
C TRP A 11 -5.78 -1.24 -11.30
N ALA A 12 -5.40 -2.52 -11.38
CA ALA A 12 -4.01 -2.92 -11.60
C ALA A 12 -3.48 -2.39 -12.94
N THR A 13 -4.29 -2.50 -14.01
CA THR A 13 -3.94 -2.02 -15.35
C THR A 13 -3.71 -0.50 -15.38
N GLN A 14 -4.48 0.26 -14.59
CA GLN A 14 -4.40 1.72 -14.57
C GLN A 14 -3.32 2.28 -13.65
N ASN A 15 -2.94 1.56 -12.59
CA ASN A 15 -2.08 2.10 -11.54
C ASN A 15 -0.69 1.45 -11.53
N ILE A 16 -0.57 0.16 -11.87
CA ILE A 16 0.71 -0.55 -11.91
C ILE A 16 1.36 -0.30 -13.27
N ILE A 17 1.82 0.94 -13.44
CA ILE A 17 2.50 1.41 -14.63
C ILE A 17 3.97 1.67 -14.28
N GLY A 18 4.87 1.43 -15.24
CA GLY A 18 6.31 1.53 -15.03
C GLY A 18 6.76 2.91 -14.50
N PRO A 19 7.94 2.99 -13.86
CA PRO A 19 8.40 4.19 -13.14
C PRO A 19 8.37 5.50 -13.93
N THR A 20 8.62 5.41 -15.24
CA THR A 20 8.64 6.56 -16.16
C THR A 20 7.26 7.06 -16.58
N ASN A 21 6.24 6.22 -16.46
CA ASN A 21 4.88 6.48 -16.95
C ASN A 21 3.85 6.52 -15.80
N ARG A 22 4.31 6.65 -14.55
CA ARG A 22 3.41 6.66 -13.39
C ARG A 22 2.43 7.86 -13.45
N PRO A 23 1.14 7.65 -13.14
CA PRO A 23 0.18 8.72 -12.97
C PRO A 23 0.67 9.76 -11.94
N HIS A 24 0.17 11.00 -12.02
CA HIS A 24 0.54 12.02 -11.05
C HIS A 24 0.12 11.66 -9.61
N MET A 25 -1.04 11.04 -9.47
CA MET A 25 -1.59 10.52 -8.22
C MET A 25 -2.21 9.14 -8.48
N PRO A 26 -1.42 8.05 -8.46
CA PRO A 26 -1.99 6.73 -8.62
C PRO A 26 -2.82 6.35 -7.39
N MET A 27 -3.91 5.65 -7.61
CA MET A 27 -4.79 5.19 -6.54
C MET A 27 -4.17 3.98 -5.86
N SER A 28 -4.08 4.01 -4.54
CA SER A 28 -3.74 2.84 -3.72
C SER A 28 -5.01 2.08 -3.33
N ILE A 29 -4.87 0.80 -2.98
CA ILE A 29 -6.00 -0.04 -2.55
C ILE A 29 -5.69 -0.77 -1.25
N ILE A 30 -6.75 -1.03 -0.49
CA ILE A 30 -6.73 -1.90 0.68
C ILE A 30 -7.59 -3.12 0.34
N ILE A 31 -7.01 -4.31 0.44
CA ILE A 31 -7.69 -5.58 0.22
C ILE A 31 -7.78 -6.31 1.55
N GLU A 32 -8.97 -6.24 2.13
CA GLU A 32 -9.32 -6.93 3.36
C GLU A 32 -10.05 -8.24 3.05
N GLY A 33 -9.65 -9.32 3.70
CA GLY A 33 -10.37 -10.59 3.62
C GLY A 33 -9.70 -11.71 4.42
N PRO A 34 -10.30 -12.90 4.52
CA PRO A 34 -9.73 -14.01 5.27
C PRO A 34 -8.35 -14.45 4.76
N THR A 35 -7.57 -15.12 5.61
CA THR A 35 -6.32 -15.78 5.22
C THR A 35 -6.60 -16.87 4.18
N ARG A 36 -5.60 -17.20 3.33
CA ARG A 36 -5.69 -18.25 2.30
C ARG A 36 -6.70 -17.99 1.17
N THR A 37 -7.14 -16.75 0.98
CA THR A 37 -8.00 -16.34 -0.15
C THR A 37 -7.22 -15.96 -1.42
N GLY A 38 -5.89 -16.02 -1.38
CA GLY A 38 -5.04 -15.74 -2.54
C GLY A 38 -4.64 -14.27 -2.72
N LYS A 39 -4.94 -13.37 -1.76
CA LYS A 39 -4.57 -11.94 -1.82
C LYS A 39 -3.07 -11.72 -2.11
N THR A 40 -2.21 -12.40 -1.35
CA THR A 40 -0.75 -12.33 -1.50
C THR A 40 -0.30 -12.92 -2.83
N CYS A 41 -0.88 -14.06 -3.24
CA CYS A 41 -0.55 -14.69 -4.53
C CYS A 41 -0.94 -13.79 -5.71
N TRP A 42 -2.12 -13.19 -5.65
CA TRP A 42 -2.59 -12.25 -6.67
C TRP A 42 -1.64 -11.05 -6.76
N THR A 43 -1.31 -10.42 -5.63
CA THR A 43 -0.41 -9.26 -5.58
C THR A 43 0.97 -9.57 -6.14
N LYS A 44 1.52 -10.76 -5.85
CA LYS A 44 2.80 -11.22 -6.41
C LYS A 44 2.71 -11.58 -7.91
N SER A 45 1.51 -11.85 -8.42
CA SER A 45 1.29 -12.17 -9.85
C SER A 45 1.06 -10.93 -10.73
N LEU A 46 0.83 -9.75 -10.14
CA LEU A 46 0.48 -8.53 -10.89
C LEU A 46 1.59 -8.05 -11.82
N ASN A 47 2.85 -8.21 -11.39
CA ASN A 47 3.99 -7.91 -12.23
C ASN A 47 5.19 -8.77 -11.83
N SER A 48 5.93 -9.26 -12.82
CA SER A 48 7.21 -9.94 -12.61
C SER A 48 8.37 -8.99 -12.35
N GLN A 49 8.15 -7.67 -12.53
CA GLN A 49 9.12 -6.60 -12.29
C GLN A 49 9.22 -6.23 -10.79
N ALA A 50 10.13 -5.29 -10.49
CA ALA A 50 10.42 -4.84 -9.13
C ALA A 50 9.19 -4.25 -8.41
N HIS A 51 8.92 -4.72 -7.20
CA HIS A 51 7.96 -4.16 -6.25
C HIS A 51 8.58 -4.11 -4.86
N ASN A 52 8.16 -3.16 -4.04
CA ASN A 52 8.55 -3.12 -2.63
C ASN A 52 7.61 -4.00 -1.81
N TYR A 53 8.12 -4.73 -0.83
CA TYR A 53 7.32 -5.59 0.05
C TYR A 53 7.62 -5.31 1.52
N TYR A 54 6.61 -4.90 2.27
CA TYR A 54 6.68 -4.60 3.70
C TYR A 54 5.83 -5.60 4.47
N ALA A 55 6.46 -6.47 5.25
CA ALA A 55 5.78 -7.55 5.98
C ALA A 55 5.85 -7.29 7.49
N GLY A 56 4.69 -7.14 8.13
CA GLY A 56 4.57 -6.94 9.59
C GLY A 56 5.05 -5.57 10.10
N HIS A 57 6.13 -5.02 9.53
CA HIS A 57 6.62 -3.67 9.80
C HIS A 57 7.11 -3.00 8.51
N ILE A 58 7.12 -1.66 8.52
CA ILE A 58 7.57 -0.85 7.39
C ILE A 58 9.02 -0.48 7.62
N ASP A 59 9.92 -1.24 7.01
CA ASP A 59 11.34 -0.90 6.90
C ASP A 59 11.63 -0.28 5.53
N LEU A 60 12.20 0.92 5.55
CA LEU A 60 12.50 1.73 4.37
C LEU A 60 13.99 1.69 4.00
N ALA A 61 14.82 0.96 4.75
CA ALA A 61 16.25 0.83 4.47
C ALA A 61 16.52 0.25 3.07
N HIS A 62 15.63 -0.62 2.59
CA HIS A 62 15.72 -1.29 1.29
C HIS A 62 14.62 -0.85 0.31
N HIS A 63 14.04 0.34 0.49
CA HIS A 63 13.04 0.89 -0.43
C HIS A 63 13.65 1.11 -1.83
N CYS A 64 12.99 0.59 -2.86
CA CYS A 64 13.32 0.84 -4.26
C CYS A 64 12.40 1.91 -4.83
N ASP A 65 12.97 3.06 -5.19
CA ASP A 65 12.28 4.19 -5.82
C ASP A 65 11.72 3.86 -7.22
N ASP A 66 12.32 2.88 -7.90
CA ASP A 66 11.95 2.41 -9.24
C ASP A 66 10.98 1.21 -9.18
N ALA A 67 10.43 0.89 -8.00
CA ALA A 67 9.42 -0.15 -7.86
C ALA A 67 8.10 0.22 -8.56
N TRP A 68 7.44 -0.73 -9.20
CA TRP A 68 6.17 -0.47 -9.89
C TRP A 68 5.02 -0.23 -8.91
N TYR A 69 5.07 -0.88 -7.75
CA TYR A 69 4.08 -0.75 -6.69
C TYR A 69 4.71 -1.16 -5.35
N ASN A 70 4.04 -0.77 -4.27
CA ASN A 70 4.35 -1.20 -2.91
C ASN A 70 3.32 -2.24 -2.45
N VAL A 71 3.77 -3.19 -1.64
CA VAL A 71 2.92 -4.14 -0.93
C VAL A 71 3.13 -3.97 0.55
N VAL A 72 2.05 -3.79 1.29
CA VAL A 72 2.04 -3.73 2.76
C VAL A 72 1.22 -4.93 3.23
N ASP A 73 1.88 -5.95 3.77
CA ASP A 73 1.27 -7.22 4.13
C ASP A 73 1.30 -7.43 5.65
N ASP A 74 0.13 -7.70 6.23
CA ASP A 74 -0.06 -7.95 7.67
C ASP A 74 0.54 -6.86 8.59
N VAL A 75 0.55 -5.60 8.13
CA VAL A 75 0.93 -4.44 8.96
C VAL A 75 -0.30 -3.88 9.66
N ASN A 76 -0.29 -3.89 10.99
CA ASN A 76 -1.36 -3.28 11.78
C ASN A 76 -1.51 -1.78 11.43
N PRO A 77 -2.73 -1.31 11.13
CA PRO A 77 -2.98 0.07 10.69
C PRO A 77 -2.52 1.14 11.70
N GLN A 78 -2.44 0.81 13.00
CA GLN A 78 -1.89 1.70 14.04
C GLN A 78 -0.41 2.03 13.83
N PHE A 79 0.34 1.13 13.19
CA PHE A 79 1.78 1.32 12.92
C PHE A 79 2.04 1.96 11.55
N LEU A 80 1.02 2.09 10.69
CA LEU A 80 1.11 2.83 9.44
C LEU A 80 1.06 4.34 9.72
N LYS A 81 2.16 4.95 10.17
CA LYS A 81 2.19 6.40 10.49
C LYS A 81 2.15 7.32 9.27
N HIS A 82 2.29 6.76 8.07
CA HIS A 82 2.52 7.50 6.83
C HIS A 82 1.42 7.25 5.79
N TRP A 83 0.15 7.27 6.22
CA TRP A 83 -1.04 7.08 5.37
C TRP A 83 -0.99 7.90 4.08
N LYS A 84 -0.81 9.22 4.18
CA LYS A 84 -0.74 10.10 3.00
C LYS A 84 0.43 9.78 2.06
N LYS A 85 1.56 9.32 2.62
CA LYS A 85 2.75 9.01 1.84
C LYS A 85 2.60 7.71 1.05
N PHE A 86 2.06 6.67 1.69
CA PHE A 86 1.84 5.36 1.07
C PHE A 86 0.54 5.31 0.27
N LEU A 87 -0.60 5.53 0.92
CA LEU A 87 -1.92 5.39 0.31
C LEU A 87 -2.28 6.58 -0.59
N GLY A 88 -1.81 7.77 -0.24
CA GLY A 88 -1.98 8.97 -1.07
C GLY A 88 -0.97 9.07 -2.21
N ALA A 89 -0.06 8.10 -2.32
CA ALA A 89 1.04 8.10 -3.29
C ALA A 89 1.76 9.45 -3.36
N GLN A 90 1.97 10.10 -2.20
CA GLN A 90 2.61 11.42 -2.14
C GLN A 90 3.99 11.36 -2.81
N ARG A 91 4.27 12.31 -3.71
CA ARG A 91 5.59 12.44 -4.32
C ARG A 91 6.63 12.86 -3.29
N ASP A 92 7.86 12.41 -3.50
CA ASP A 92 9.09 12.78 -2.79
C ASP A 92 8.91 13.16 -1.32
N TRP A 93 9.21 12.22 -0.43
CA TRP A 93 9.07 12.44 1.00
C TRP A 93 10.29 11.95 1.75
N SER A 94 10.59 12.61 2.86
CA SER A 94 11.66 12.20 3.76
C SER A 94 11.12 11.31 4.87
N SER A 95 11.83 10.22 5.13
CA SER A 95 11.67 9.39 6.32
C SER A 95 12.72 9.78 7.34
N ASN A 96 12.28 10.17 8.52
CA ASN A 96 13.19 10.51 9.62
C ASN A 96 13.47 9.24 10.43
N CYS A 97 14.66 8.68 10.25
CA CYS A 97 15.14 7.60 11.10
C CYS A 97 15.79 8.20 12.34
N LYS A 98 15.29 7.84 13.53
CA LYS A 98 15.91 8.24 14.78
C LYS A 98 17.33 7.67 14.78
N TYR A 99 18.33 8.53 14.97
CA TYR A 99 19.76 8.18 14.96
C TYR A 99 20.36 7.75 13.61
N ALA A 100 19.64 7.94 12.51
CA ALA A 100 20.16 7.68 11.17
C ALA A 100 19.94 8.89 10.25
N LYS A 101 20.65 8.90 9.11
CA LYS A 101 20.45 9.93 8.09
C LYS A 101 19.01 9.85 7.57
N SER A 102 18.38 11.01 7.36
CA SER A 102 17.06 11.06 6.73
C SER A 102 17.15 10.49 5.32
N ASN A 103 16.32 9.49 5.03
CA ASN A 103 16.23 8.89 3.70
C ASN A 103 15.18 9.64 2.90
N LYS A 104 15.59 10.20 1.76
CA LYS A 104 14.66 10.74 0.75
C LYS A 104 14.14 9.57 -0.07
N ILE A 105 12.83 9.42 -0.10
CA ILE A 105 12.12 8.37 -0.82
C ILE A 105 11.38 9.02 -1.97
N LYS A 106 11.57 8.52 -3.19
CA LYS A 106 10.74 8.92 -4.32
C LYS A 106 9.41 8.20 -4.22
N GLY A 107 8.38 8.95 -3.80
CA GLY A 107 7.02 8.44 -3.74
C GLY A 107 6.33 8.40 -5.10
N GLY A 108 5.01 8.59 -5.12
CA GLY A 108 4.22 8.40 -6.34
C GLY A 108 4.10 6.93 -6.78
N ILE A 109 4.40 6.00 -5.89
CA ILE A 109 4.28 4.55 -6.11
C ILE A 109 2.94 4.09 -5.52
N PRO A 110 2.04 3.47 -6.30
CA PRO A 110 0.78 2.94 -5.77
C PRO A 110 1.05 1.87 -4.71
N THR A 111 0.22 1.84 -3.67
CA THR A 111 0.35 0.87 -2.58
C THR A 111 -0.83 -0.09 -2.56
N ILE A 112 -0.54 -1.37 -2.39
CA ILE A 112 -1.52 -2.43 -2.13
C ILE A 112 -1.34 -2.84 -0.68
N VAL A 113 -2.34 -2.56 0.15
CA VAL A 113 -2.38 -3.04 1.53
C VAL A 113 -3.16 -4.34 1.57
N LEU A 114 -2.57 -5.37 2.16
CA LEU A 114 -3.18 -6.67 2.39
C LEU A 114 -3.39 -6.83 3.89
N CYS A 115 -4.64 -7.08 4.27
CA CYS A 115 -4.98 -7.28 5.67
C CYS A 115 -6.04 -8.37 5.84
N ASN A 116 -6.10 -8.89 7.06
CA ASN A 116 -7.12 -9.81 7.50
C ASN A 116 -8.12 -9.07 8.38
N ALA A 117 -9.41 -9.47 8.32
CA ALA A 117 -10.47 -8.92 9.15
C ALA A 117 -10.36 -9.48 10.59
N SER A 118 -9.41 -8.96 11.37
CA SER A 118 -9.25 -9.28 12.79
C SER A 118 -9.27 -8.00 13.63
N PRO A 119 -9.62 -8.06 14.93
CA PRO A 119 -9.87 -6.87 15.77
C PRO A 119 -8.73 -5.84 15.80
N ASN A 120 -7.49 -6.27 15.55
CA ASN A 120 -6.31 -5.41 15.56
C ASN A 120 -5.65 -5.25 14.18
N SER A 121 -6.21 -5.86 13.13
CA SER A 121 -5.64 -5.79 11.76
C SER A 121 -6.62 -5.31 10.71
N SER A 122 -7.91 -5.20 11.03
CA SER A 122 -8.91 -4.67 10.12
C SER A 122 -8.63 -3.19 9.86
N TYR A 123 -8.43 -2.85 8.59
CA TYR A 123 -8.28 -1.45 8.17
C TYR A 123 -9.65 -0.79 8.12
N HIS A 124 -10.69 -1.55 7.76
CA HIS A 124 -12.07 -1.07 7.79
C HIS A 124 -12.47 -0.60 9.18
N ASP A 125 -12.28 -1.44 10.21
CA ASP A 125 -12.67 -1.08 11.58
C ASP A 125 -11.79 0.03 12.16
N TYR A 126 -10.49 0.01 11.82
CA TYR A 126 -9.55 1.04 12.23
C TYR A 126 -9.94 2.42 11.67
N LEU A 127 -10.35 2.50 10.41
CA LEU A 127 -10.75 3.75 9.76
C LEU A 127 -12.15 4.20 10.20
N SER A 128 -13.06 3.26 10.45
CA SER A 128 -14.45 3.56 10.83
C SER A 128 -14.60 4.03 12.29
N ALA A 129 -13.53 4.05 13.07
CA ALA A 129 -13.55 4.54 14.44
C ALA A 129 -13.90 6.04 14.49
N SER A 130 -14.75 6.42 15.46
CA SER A 130 -15.31 7.77 15.57
C SER A 130 -14.26 8.87 15.77
N ASP A 131 -13.13 8.53 16.37
CA ASP A 131 -11.98 9.43 16.61
C ASP A 131 -11.13 9.67 15.34
N ARG A 132 -11.43 9.01 14.21
CA ARG A 132 -10.62 9.03 12.97
C ARG A 132 -11.41 9.41 11.73
N GLN A 133 -12.54 10.08 11.91
CA GLN A 133 -13.42 10.49 10.81
C GLN A 133 -12.69 11.31 9.73
N ASP A 134 -11.73 12.16 10.11
CA ASP A 134 -10.92 12.93 9.17
C ASP A 134 -10.08 12.04 8.24
N LEU A 135 -9.47 10.99 8.80
CA LEU A 135 -8.66 10.05 8.02
C LEU A 135 -9.56 9.20 7.12
N PHE A 136 -10.70 8.74 7.63
CA PHE A 136 -11.67 7.99 6.84
C PHE A 136 -12.23 8.80 5.67
N ASN A 137 -12.58 10.07 5.90
CA ASN A 137 -13.06 10.96 4.86
C ASN A 137 -11.98 11.22 3.80
N TRP A 138 -10.70 11.27 4.19
CA TRP A 138 -9.59 11.39 3.25
C TRP A 138 -9.36 10.11 2.42
N THR A 139 -9.70 8.94 2.94
CA THR A 139 -9.56 7.65 2.21
C THR A 139 -10.70 7.36 1.23
N LYS A 140 -11.75 8.18 1.20
CA LYS A 140 -12.86 8.08 0.25
C LYS A 140 -12.55 8.85 -1.03
#